data_AF-A0A348W118-F1
#
_entry.id   AF-A0A348W118-F1
#
_cell.length_a   1.000
_cell.length_b   1.000
_cell.length_c   1.000
_cell.angle_alpha   90.00
_cell.angle_beta   90.00
_cell.angle_gamma   90.00
#
_symmetry.space_group_name_H-M   'P 1'
#
loop_
_entity.id
_entity.type
_entity.pdbx_description
1 polymer ?
#
loop_
_entity_poly.entity_id
_entity_poly.type
_entity_poly.pdbx_seq_one_letter_code
_entity_poly.pdbx_strand_id
1 'polypeptide(L)'
;MSTDLIKEDKSVYITEFKELEKELDIFDFANTSNEYLCKREYECKCIDISKKIDITKFKLEDICGEINKFLTINDQANKNKAFTILFIFATKYRRNKKLGSFDLVSKYRSYFSDIPMFEFCYQLAKYSEVNDSNTIKKIISETKVLLGKEEFKNEVGIKNFYCELIATYYERELEAKSDFESKTILKEALNIINGVIYTDVGKNYDKFYATRGRLLVLLGRYDEGEYEIRRALSMVNVNDAENTSRTILYESYLIQGTSIRQFDLHNEKYKELEKIKVNNFKIIALMTTLLGFLLGSINIFSSVNNPFLMGMLLIAFCGLLLILCGTILFGLGLMFKDNKKKYKLYDLIVLVSGVIILAISLICLSVIK
;
A
#
# COMPACT_ATOMS: atom_id res chain seq x y z
N MET A 1 49.98 3.72 26.29
CA MET A 1 49.34 4.23 25.06
C MET A 1 47.80 4.28 25.13
N SER A 2 47.16 4.06 26.30
CA SER A 2 45.69 4.00 26.43
C SER A 2 45.05 5.11 27.29
N THR A 3 45.82 5.92 28.01
CA THR A 3 45.29 6.96 28.91
C THR A 3 45.04 8.30 28.21
N ASP A 4 45.78 8.61 27.14
CA ASP A 4 45.67 9.89 26.43
C ASP A 4 44.48 9.89 25.45
N LEU A 5 44.25 8.77 24.77
CA LEU A 5 43.06 8.54 23.93
C LEU A 5 41.74 8.63 24.73
N ILE A 6 41.70 8.09 25.96
CA ILE A 6 40.49 8.14 26.82
C ILE A 6 40.23 9.56 27.35
N LYS A 7 41.28 10.37 27.55
CA LYS A 7 41.15 11.76 27.99
C LYS A 7 40.68 12.67 26.85
N GLU A 8 41.18 12.47 25.64
CA GLU A 8 40.71 13.19 24.45
C GLU A 8 39.22 12.93 24.20
N ASP A 9 38.79 11.67 24.20
CA ASP A 9 37.38 11.26 23.94
C ASP A 9 36.40 11.91 24.93
N LYS A 10 36.75 11.91 26.23
CA LYS A 10 35.93 12.58 27.27
C LYS A 10 35.91 14.10 27.14
N SER A 11 37.02 14.71 26.72
CA SER A 11 37.11 16.17 26.57
C SER A 11 36.27 16.71 25.41
N VAL A 12 36.22 15.97 24.30
CA VAL A 12 35.41 16.30 23.11
C VAL A 12 33.93 16.21 23.45
N TYR A 13 33.52 15.12 24.11
CA TYR A 13 32.15 14.93 24.58
C TYR A 13 31.64 16.08 25.48
N ILE A 14 32.43 16.45 26.49
CA ILE A 14 32.06 17.53 27.42
C ILE A 14 31.90 18.87 26.69
N THR A 15 32.69 19.11 25.65
CA THR A 15 32.66 20.37 24.89
C THR A 15 31.41 20.46 24.03
N GLU A 16 31.07 19.40 23.28
CA GLU A 16 29.89 19.41 22.41
C GLU A 16 28.57 19.37 23.19
N PHE A 17 28.52 18.69 24.34
CA PHE A 17 27.31 18.72 25.16
C PHE A 17 27.07 20.11 25.79
N LYS A 18 28.14 20.84 26.14
CA LYS A 18 28.03 22.23 26.58
C LYS A 18 27.55 23.16 25.47
N GLU A 19 27.92 22.89 24.22
CA GLU A 19 27.38 23.63 23.07
C GLU A 19 25.90 23.30 22.87
N LEU A 20 25.50 22.04 23.02
CA LEU A 20 24.09 21.65 23.03
C LEU A 20 23.32 22.35 24.16
N GLU A 21 23.87 22.43 25.38
CA GLU A 21 23.23 23.16 26.48
C GLU A 21 23.01 24.64 26.16
N LYS A 22 23.99 25.31 25.54
CA LYS A 22 23.83 26.70 25.08
C LYS A 22 22.74 26.86 24.02
N GLU A 23 22.62 25.90 23.10
CA GLU A 23 21.55 25.88 22.11
C GLU A 23 20.19 25.53 22.74
N LEU A 24 20.18 24.74 23.82
CA LEU A 24 18.98 24.45 24.60
C LEU A 24 18.49 25.66 25.39
N ASP A 25 19.37 26.61 25.76
CA ASP A 25 18.98 27.86 26.42
C ASP A 25 18.10 28.77 25.53
N ILE A 26 17.94 28.44 24.24
CA ILE A 26 16.95 29.05 23.34
C ILE A 26 15.51 28.75 23.81
N PHE A 27 15.31 27.67 24.55
CA PHE A 27 14.02 27.31 25.11
C PHE A 27 13.90 27.86 26.54
N ASP A 28 12.86 28.66 26.76
CA ASP A 28 12.46 29.06 28.11
C ASP A 28 11.74 27.89 28.82
N PHE A 29 12.50 26.90 29.27
CA PHE A 29 11.96 25.69 29.89
C PHE A 29 11.21 25.94 31.18
N ALA A 30 11.55 27.00 31.92
CA ALA A 30 10.87 27.39 33.16
C ALA A 30 9.41 27.76 32.90
N ASN A 31 9.10 28.33 31.73
CA ASN A 31 7.76 28.70 31.31
C ASN A 31 7.18 27.78 30.21
N THR A 32 7.89 26.71 29.84
CA THR A 32 7.43 25.78 28.80
C THR A 32 6.37 24.85 29.35
N SER A 33 5.13 24.97 28.84
CA SER A 33 4.08 23.99 29.11
C SER A 33 4.26 22.73 28.26
N ASN A 34 3.71 21.60 28.71
CA ASN A 34 3.66 20.37 27.89
C ASN A 34 2.93 20.60 26.55
N GLU A 35 2.00 21.55 26.51
CA GLU A 35 1.30 21.96 25.29
C GLU A 35 2.23 22.64 24.29
N TYR A 36 3.19 23.47 24.75
CA TYR A 36 4.19 24.08 23.86
C TYR A 36 5.10 23.04 23.22
N LEU A 37 5.45 21.96 23.94
CA LEU A 37 6.24 20.84 23.40
C LEU A 37 5.54 20.11 22.23
N CYS A 38 4.22 20.26 22.12
CA CYS A 38 3.43 19.67 21.04
C CYS A 38 3.33 20.58 19.81
N LYS A 39 3.80 21.83 19.89
CA LYS A 39 3.70 22.78 18.79
C LYS A 39 4.77 22.54 17.72
N ARG A 40 4.39 22.74 16.46
CA ARG A 40 5.31 22.70 15.31
C ARG A 40 6.55 23.57 15.46
N GLU A 41 6.42 24.73 16.09
CA GLU A 41 7.56 25.64 16.34
C GLU A 41 8.65 24.96 17.19
N TYR A 42 8.25 24.23 18.24
CA TYR A 42 9.15 23.46 19.07
C TYR A 42 9.85 22.36 18.25
N GLU A 43 9.08 21.59 17.47
CA GLU A 43 9.63 20.53 16.61
C GLU A 43 10.67 21.08 15.62
N CYS A 44 10.38 22.21 14.96
CA CYS A 44 11.29 22.86 14.03
C CYS A 44 12.60 23.30 14.69
N LYS A 45 12.52 23.91 15.88
CA LYS A 45 13.71 24.30 16.66
C LYS A 45 14.57 23.09 17.02
N CYS A 46 13.97 22.01 17.52
CA CYS A 46 14.69 20.77 17.81
C CYS A 46 15.35 20.17 16.57
N ILE A 47 14.66 20.19 15.43
CA ILE A 47 15.20 19.73 14.15
C ILE A 47 16.42 20.55 13.74
N ASP A 48 16.38 21.86 13.85
CA ASP A 48 17.49 22.73 13.45
C ASP A 48 18.70 22.55 14.36
N ILE A 49 18.50 22.36 15.67
CA ILE A 49 19.57 21.99 16.59
C ILE A 49 20.14 20.61 16.21
N SER A 50 19.30 19.63 15.91
CA SER A 50 19.75 18.27 15.55
C SER A 50 20.67 18.26 14.32
N LYS A 51 20.52 19.19 13.36
CA LYS A 51 21.39 19.28 12.18
C LYS A 51 22.83 19.65 12.56
N LYS A 52 23.02 20.45 13.62
CA LYS A 52 24.34 20.90 14.09
C LYS A 52 25.11 19.82 14.86
N ILE A 53 24.44 18.78 15.34
CA ILE A 53 25.03 17.72 16.16
C ILE A 53 25.71 16.67 15.28
N ASP A 54 26.95 16.31 15.61
CA ASP A 54 27.62 15.14 15.05
C ASP A 54 27.37 13.90 15.92
N ILE A 55 26.42 13.07 15.50
CA ILE A 55 26.01 11.86 16.23
C ILE A 55 27.09 10.77 16.28
N THR A 56 28.21 10.90 15.58
CA THR A 56 29.32 9.94 15.67
C THR A 56 30.15 10.12 16.94
N LYS A 57 30.05 11.29 17.57
CA LYS A 57 30.80 11.65 18.76
C LYS A 57 30.08 11.34 20.08
N PHE A 58 28.82 10.88 20.00
CA PHE A 58 28.00 10.55 21.17
C PHE A 58 27.76 9.04 21.25
N LYS A 59 28.07 8.43 22.40
CA LYS A 59 27.63 7.06 22.72
C LYS A 59 26.25 7.11 23.38
N LEU A 60 25.50 6.01 23.26
CA LEU A 60 24.13 5.95 23.77
C LEU A 60 24.10 6.01 25.30
N GLU A 61 25.12 5.48 25.96
CA GLU A 61 25.31 5.58 27.41
C GLU A 61 25.51 7.02 27.87
N ASP A 62 26.28 7.80 27.11
CA ASP A 62 26.58 9.20 27.44
C ASP A 62 25.30 10.05 27.37
N ILE A 63 24.52 9.89 26.29
CA ILE A 63 23.21 10.55 26.12
C ILE A 63 22.28 10.18 27.27
N CYS A 64 22.23 8.90 27.64
CA CYS A 64 21.43 8.46 28.78
C CYS A 64 21.91 9.09 30.10
N GLY A 65 23.23 9.22 30.28
CA GLY A 65 23.81 9.87 31.44
C GLY A 65 23.30 11.30 31.63
N GLU A 66 23.24 12.07 30.55
CA GLU A 66 22.78 13.48 30.61
C GLU A 66 21.27 13.59 30.83
N ILE A 67 20.46 12.77 30.16
CA ILE A 67 19.01 12.74 30.39
C ILE A 67 18.74 12.44 31.88
N ASN A 68 19.45 11.47 32.46
CA ASN A 68 19.28 11.12 33.87
C ASN A 68 19.70 12.25 34.83
N LYS A 69 20.73 13.05 34.51
CA LYS A 69 21.11 14.19 35.36
C LYS A 69 20.00 15.22 35.51
N PHE A 70 19.23 15.46 34.46
CA PHE A 70 18.07 16.36 34.55
C PHE A 70 16.89 15.71 35.26
N LEU A 71 16.69 14.39 35.07
CA LEU A 71 15.61 13.66 35.74
C LEU A 71 15.82 13.45 37.25
N THR A 72 17.05 13.55 37.78
CA THR A 72 17.29 13.44 39.23
C THR A 72 16.74 14.64 40.01
N ILE A 73 16.59 15.79 39.35
CA ILE A 73 15.98 16.99 39.92
C ILE A 73 14.50 16.99 39.54
N ASN A 74 13.62 16.70 40.51
CA ASN A 74 12.19 16.58 40.28
C ASN A 74 11.52 17.94 40.08
N ASP A 75 11.72 18.52 38.91
CA ASP A 75 11.17 19.80 38.46
C ASP A 75 10.70 19.70 37.00
N GLN A 76 9.63 20.42 36.66
CA GLN A 76 9.02 20.36 35.34
C GLN A 76 9.93 20.93 34.24
N ALA A 77 10.70 21.99 34.53
CA ALA A 77 11.61 22.57 33.54
C ALA A 77 12.75 21.60 33.22
N ASN A 78 13.30 20.94 34.24
CA ASN A 78 14.31 19.90 34.05
C ASN A 78 13.76 18.69 33.28
N LYS A 79 12.53 18.28 33.58
CA LYS A 79 11.84 17.21 32.83
C LYS A 79 11.66 17.57 31.35
N ASN A 80 11.24 18.80 31.06
CA ASN A 80 11.09 19.29 29.68
C ASN A 80 12.43 19.38 28.94
N LYS A 81 13.50 19.78 29.64
CA LYS A 81 14.87 19.79 29.10
C LYS A 81 15.35 18.37 28.79
N ALA A 82 15.12 17.43 29.71
CA ALA A 82 15.42 16.00 29.52
C ALA A 82 14.67 15.42 28.31
N PHE A 83 13.39 15.72 28.17
CA PHE A 83 12.59 15.32 27.01
C PHE A 83 13.12 15.94 25.71
N THR A 84 13.54 17.20 25.73
CA THR A 84 14.08 17.89 24.55
C THR A 84 15.38 17.26 24.07
N ILE A 85 16.28 16.91 24.99
CA ILE A 85 17.51 16.15 24.70
C ILE A 85 17.13 14.81 24.05
N LEU A 86 16.21 14.05 24.66
CA LEU A 86 15.74 12.79 24.12
C LEU A 86 15.21 12.95 22.69
N PHE A 87 14.35 13.93 22.46
CA PHE A 87 13.71 14.18 21.16
C PHE A 87 14.72 14.53 20.07
N ILE A 88 15.70 15.38 20.38
CA ILE A 88 16.78 15.77 19.47
C ILE A 88 17.62 14.55 19.08
N PHE A 89 18.09 13.78 20.06
CA PHE A 89 18.92 12.61 19.80
C PHE A 89 18.14 11.51 19.08
N ALA A 90 16.91 11.18 19.50
CA ALA A 90 16.05 10.23 18.79
C ALA A 90 15.83 10.63 17.32
N THR A 91 15.60 11.92 17.06
CA THR A 91 15.48 12.45 15.69
C THR A 91 16.78 12.26 14.90
N LYS A 92 17.94 12.53 15.50
CA LYS A 92 19.23 12.42 14.83
C LYS A 92 19.62 10.96 14.55
N TYR A 93 19.40 10.04 15.50
CA TYR A 93 19.62 8.60 15.30
C TYR A 93 18.77 8.08 14.13
N ARG A 94 17.47 8.40 14.12
CA ARG A 94 16.54 8.02 13.06
C ARG A 94 16.97 8.55 11.69
N ARG A 95 17.37 9.83 11.60
CA ARG A 95 17.80 10.44 10.33
C ARG A 95 19.08 9.82 9.77
N ASN A 96 20.00 9.42 10.64
CA ASN A 96 21.25 8.75 10.26
C ASN A 96 21.12 7.24 10.10
N LYS A 97 19.89 6.67 10.19
CA LYS A 97 19.62 5.23 10.14
C LYS A 97 20.48 4.43 11.13
N LYS A 98 20.83 5.02 12.27
CA LYS A 98 21.55 4.32 13.35
C LYS A 98 20.54 3.53 14.19
N LEU A 99 20.84 2.26 14.45
CA LEU A 99 20.08 1.42 15.38
C LEU A 99 20.18 1.97 16.81
N GLY A 100 19.14 1.74 17.61
CA GLY A 100 19.09 2.13 19.02
C GLY A 100 18.24 3.37 19.30
N SER A 101 17.58 3.95 18.29
CA SER A 101 16.63 5.03 18.52
C SER A 101 15.42 4.53 19.32
N PHE A 102 14.94 3.32 19.04
CA PHE A 102 13.81 2.75 19.77
C PHE A 102 14.21 2.35 21.19
N ASP A 103 15.39 1.77 21.37
CA ASP A 103 15.94 1.44 22.70
C ASP A 103 16.07 2.70 23.58
N LEU A 104 16.60 3.78 23.01
CA LEU A 104 16.73 5.06 23.70
C LEU A 104 15.35 5.60 24.15
N VAL A 105 14.37 5.65 23.25
CA VAL A 105 13.05 6.24 23.56
C VAL A 105 12.25 5.33 24.49
N SER A 106 12.29 4.00 24.28
CA SER A 106 11.53 3.03 25.09
C SER A 106 11.97 3.03 26.56
N LYS A 107 13.26 3.24 26.83
CA LYS A 107 13.83 3.35 28.19
C LYS A 107 13.17 4.45 29.02
N TYR A 108 12.76 5.55 28.40
CA TYR A 108 12.19 6.71 29.09
C TYR A 108 10.66 6.79 29.04
N ARG A 109 9.99 5.72 28.61
CA ARG A 109 8.52 5.71 28.42
C ARG A 109 7.73 6.05 29.67
N SER A 110 8.13 5.55 30.84
CA SER A 110 7.43 5.86 32.10
C SER A 110 7.59 7.32 32.51
N TYR A 111 8.76 7.91 32.27
CA TYR A 111 9.12 9.26 32.70
C TYR A 111 8.37 10.35 31.94
N PHE A 112 8.11 10.13 30.64
CA PHE A 112 7.54 11.16 29.75
C PHE A 112 6.12 10.83 29.27
N SER A 113 5.43 9.88 29.92
CA SER A 113 4.08 9.43 29.53
C SER A 113 3.01 10.53 29.57
N ASP A 114 3.23 11.58 30.35
CA ASP A 114 2.41 12.78 30.49
C ASP A 114 2.70 13.88 29.46
N ILE A 115 3.78 13.74 28.67
CA ILE A 115 4.12 14.66 27.58
C ILE A 115 3.50 14.11 26.30
N PRO A 116 2.47 14.74 25.70
CA PRO A 116 1.77 14.13 24.58
C PRO A 116 2.67 13.84 23.38
N MET A 117 3.61 14.75 23.09
CA MET A 117 4.59 14.61 22.00
C MET A 117 5.49 13.37 22.15
N PHE A 118 5.64 12.83 23.37
CA PHE A 118 6.42 11.61 23.60
C PHE A 118 5.83 10.42 22.86
N GLU A 119 4.50 10.26 22.84
CA GLU A 119 3.86 9.12 22.15
C GLU A 119 4.12 9.18 20.64
N PHE A 120 4.13 10.38 20.05
CA PHE A 120 4.52 10.55 18.65
C PHE A 120 6.00 10.21 18.42
N CYS A 121 6.89 10.66 19.31
CA CYS A 121 8.33 10.31 19.26
C CYS A 121 8.55 8.80 19.37
N TYR A 122 7.82 8.12 20.25
CA TYR A 122 7.85 6.68 20.42
C TYR A 122 7.42 5.93 19.15
N GLN A 123 6.33 6.37 18.51
CA GLN A 123 5.87 5.79 17.25
C GLN A 123 6.88 5.98 16.10
N LEU A 124 7.51 7.17 16.00
CA LEU A 124 8.56 7.44 15.03
C LEU A 124 9.78 6.54 15.23
N ALA A 125 10.22 6.35 16.48
CA ALA A 125 11.35 5.51 16.82
C ALA A 125 11.06 4.04 16.52
N LYS A 126 9.88 3.55 16.92
CA LYS A 126 9.41 2.19 16.63
C LYS A 126 9.37 1.93 15.13
N TYR A 127 8.78 2.84 14.34
CA TYR A 127 8.73 2.69 12.88
C TYR A 127 10.12 2.61 12.24
N SER A 128 11.12 3.30 12.79
CA SER A 128 12.47 3.33 12.20
C SER A 128 13.21 1.99 12.24
N GLU A 129 12.75 1.05 13.06
CA GLU A 129 13.39 -0.27 13.25
C GLU A 129 12.48 -1.42 12.78
N VAL A 130 11.32 -1.13 12.17
CA VAL A 130 10.31 -2.12 11.79
C VAL A 130 10.38 -2.51 10.32
N ASN A 131 10.38 -3.82 10.07
CA ASN A 131 10.36 -4.41 8.73
C ASN A 131 9.10 -5.22 8.40
N ASP A 132 8.16 -5.41 9.34
CA ASP A 132 6.96 -6.21 9.13
C ASP A 132 5.67 -5.38 8.98
N SER A 133 4.75 -5.84 8.12
CA SER A 133 3.49 -5.13 7.82
C SER A 133 2.50 -5.10 8.99
N ASN A 134 2.52 -6.10 9.89
CA ASN A 134 1.62 -6.17 11.04
C ASN A 134 1.92 -5.07 12.05
N THR A 135 3.20 -4.84 12.34
CA THR A 135 3.63 -3.76 13.21
C THR A 135 3.33 -2.40 12.59
N ILE A 136 3.54 -2.21 11.28
CA ILE A 136 3.13 -0.97 10.59
C ILE A 136 1.63 -0.74 10.74
N LYS A 137 0.79 -1.78 10.54
CA LYS A 137 -0.67 -1.68 10.72
C LYS A 137 -1.06 -1.27 12.14
N LYS A 138 -0.34 -1.76 13.16
CA LYS A 138 -0.52 -1.32 14.54
C LYS A 138 -0.09 0.13 14.77
N ILE A 139 1.02 0.57 14.17
CA ILE A 139 1.45 1.97 14.25
C ILE A 139 0.42 2.88 13.55
N ILE A 140 -0.16 2.46 12.41
CA ILE A 140 -1.22 3.20 11.72
C ILE A 140 -2.41 3.46 12.65
N SER A 141 -2.88 2.44 13.38
CA SER A 141 -4.00 2.63 14.31
C SER A 141 -3.63 3.52 15.50
N GLU A 142 -2.44 3.34 16.07
CA GLU A 142 -1.90 4.18 17.16
C GLU A 142 -1.77 5.65 16.72
N THR A 143 -1.25 5.92 15.52
CA THR A 143 -1.13 7.28 14.95
C THR A 143 -2.48 7.88 14.60
N LYS A 144 -3.46 7.08 14.14
CA LYS A 144 -4.82 7.56 13.88
C LYS A 144 -5.50 8.08 15.15
N VAL A 145 -5.26 7.43 16.30
CA VAL A 145 -5.74 7.92 17.61
C VAL A 145 -5.08 9.25 17.96
N LEU A 146 -3.77 9.41 17.73
CA LEU A 146 -3.08 10.69 17.97
C LEU A 146 -3.66 11.83 17.13
N LEU A 147 -3.96 11.59 15.85
CA LEU A 147 -4.58 12.59 14.98
C LEU A 147 -5.94 13.09 15.46
N GLY A 148 -6.66 12.27 16.25
CA GLY A 148 -7.95 12.64 16.83
C GLY A 148 -7.87 13.50 18.08
N LYS A 149 -6.67 13.73 18.64
CA LYS A 149 -6.50 14.55 19.84
C LYS A 149 -6.43 16.04 19.50
N GLU A 150 -7.11 16.88 20.29
CA GLU A 150 -7.19 18.32 20.03
C GLU A 150 -5.81 19.00 20.06
N GLU A 151 -4.91 18.54 20.92
CA GLU A 151 -3.52 19.01 21.03
C GLU A 151 -2.69 18.83 19.75
N PHE A 152 -3.10 17.91 18.85
CA PHE A 152 -2.42 17.60 17.59
C PHE A 152 -3.17 18.03 16.34
N LYS A 153 -4.28 18.76 16.49
CA LYS A 153 -5.16 19.17 15.39
C LYS A 153 -4.44 19.89 14.26
N ASN A 154 -3.43 20.69 14.60
CA ASN A 154 -2.65 21.49 13.66
C ASN A 154 -1.26 20.91 13.34
N GLU A 155 -0.90 19.75 13.91
CA GLU A 155 0.44 19.18 13.76
C GLU A 155 0.61 18.46 12.43
N VAL A 156 1.21 19.18 11.47
CA VAL A 156 1.48 18.70 10.11
C VAL A 156 2.44 17.51 10.07
N GLY A 157 3.34 17.39 11.06
CA GLY A 157 4.29 16.29 11.18
C GLY A 157 3.58 14.94 11.37
N ILE A 158 2.60 14.90 12.28
CA ILE A 158 1.81 13.70 12.57
C ILE A 158 0.92 13.34 11.38
N LYS A 159 0.29 14.34 10.75
CA LYS A 159 -0.52 14.15 9.54
C LYS A 159 0.28 13.53 8.41
N ASN A 160 1.48 14.06 8.12
CA ASN A 160 2.34 13.47 7.10
C ASN A 160 2.82 12.07 7.50
N PHE A 161 3.19 11.86 8.77
CA PHE A 161 3.63 10.53 9.23
C PHE A 161 2.54 9.47 9.06
N TYR A 162 1.29 9.79 9.40
CA TYR A 162 0.16 8.92 9.14
C TYR A 162 0.03 8.57 7.65
N CYS A 163 0.08 9.58 6.77
CA CYS A 163 -0.01 9.39 5.32
C CYS A 163 1.16 8.54 4.78
N GLU A 164 2.36 8.75 5.32
CA GLU A 164 3.56 7.98 4.98
C GLU A 164 3.43 6.51 5.39
N LEU A 165 2.89 6.23 6.59
CA LEU A 165 2.63 4.86 7.05
C LEU A 165 1.63 4.14 6.16
N ILE A 166 0.54 4.82 5.76
CA ILE A 166 -0.45 4.28 4.82
C ILE A 166 0.22 3.93 3.49
N ALA A 167 1.01 4.86 2.93
CA ALA A 167 1.73 4.61 1.68
C ALA A 167 2.67 3.40 1.81
N THR A 168 3.51 3.36 2.86
CA THR A 168 4.46 2.27 3.09
C THR A 168 3.76 0.92 3.28
N TYR A 169 2.62 0.89 3.98
CA TYR A 169 1.87 -0.36 4.19
C TYR A 169 1.35 -0.93 2.86
N TYR A 170 0.66 -0.12 2.06
CA TYR A 170 0.08 -0.60 0.79
C TYR A 170 1.11 -0.82 -0.31
N GLU A 171 2.26 -0.16 -0.25
CA GLU A 171 3.41 -0.47 -1.07
C GLU A 171 3.99 -1.87 -0.81
N ARG A 172 3.85 -2.39 0.41
CA ARG A 172 4.25 -3.76 0.78
C ARG A 172 3.13 -4.76 0.52
N GLU A 173 1.89 -4.38 0.79
CA GLU A 173 0.69 -5.21 0.67
C GLU A 173 -0.12 -4.85 -0.59
N LEU A 174 0.52 -4.94 -1.77
CA LEU A 174 -0.08 -4.47 -3.03
C LEU A 174 -1.39 -5.18 -3.40
N GLU A 175 -1.53 -6.45 -3.05
CA GLU A 175 -2.76 -7.20 -3.30
C GLU A 175 -3.95 -6.62 -2.50
N ALA A 176 -3.70 -6.20 -1.26
CA ALA A 176 -4.72 -5.62 -0.39
C ALA A 176 -5.23 -4.25 -0.88
N LYS A 177 -4.42 -3.51 -1.66
CA LYS A 177 -4.79 -2.15 -2.12
C LYS A 177 -6.05 -2.09 -2.99
N SER A 178 -6.44 -3.22 -3.57
CA SER A 178 -7.50 -3.28 -4.58
C SER A 178 -8.92 -3.31 -4.00
N ASP A 179 -9.06 -3.63 -2.71
CA ASP A 179 -10.37 -3.69 -2.05
C ASP A 179 -10.99 -2.29 -1.84
N PHE A 180 -12.29 -2.25 -1.57
CA PHE A 180 -13.03 -0.98 -1.44
C PHE A 180 -12.61 -0.19 -0.19
N GLU A 181 -12.35 -0.88 0.92
CA GLU A 181 -11.95 -0.27 2.19
C GLU A 181 -10.57 0.39 2.08
N SER A 182 -9.60 -0.30 1.50
CA SER A 182 -8.25 0.22 1.27
C SER A 182 -8.24 1.42 0.34
N LYS A 183 -9.06 1.42 -0.72
CA LYS A 183 -9.23 2.61 -1.57
C LYS A 183 -9.81 3.79 -0.79
N THR A 184 -10.67 3.53 0.20
CA THR A 184 -11.23 4.58 1.06
C THR A 184 -10.16 5.14 1.99
N ILE A 185 -9.36 4.28 2.61
CA ILE A 185 -8.23 4.66 3.47
C ILE A 185 -7.18 5.46 2.68
N LEU A 186 -6.82 5.02 1.47
CA LEU A 186 -5.88 5.73 0.60
C LEU A 186 -6.40 7.11 0.20
N LYS A 187 -7.70 7.25 -0.07
CA LYS A 187 -8.34 8.55 -0.35
C LYS A 187 -8.38 9.46 0.88
N GLU A 188 -8.64 8.90 2.07
CA GLU A 188 -8.58 9.63 3.34
C GLU A 188 -7.17 10.20 3.56
N ALA A 189 -6.13 9.37 3.43
CA ALA A 189 -4.74 9.80 3.53
C ALA A 189 -4.39 10.87 2.48
N LEU A 190 -4.86 10.72 1.24
CA LEU A 190 -4.65 11.71 0.18
C LEU A 190 -5.31 13.07 0.53
N ASN A 191 -6.51 13.05 1.12
CA ASN A 191 -7.18 14.28 1.56
C ASN A 191 -6.43 14.96 2.71
N ILE A 192 -5.92 14.18 3.67
CA ILE A 192 -5.13 14.69 4.79
C ILE A 192 -3.86 15.38 4.28
N ILE A 193 -3.08 14.73 3.41
CA ILE A 193 -1.83 15.31 2.90
C ILE A 193 -2.08 16.54 2.01
N ASN A 194 -3.19 16.57 1.26
CA ASN A 194 -3.60 17.77 0.53
C ASN A 194 -3.88 18.94 1.49
N GLY A 195 -4.59 18.68 2.58
CA GLY A 195 -4.83 19.69 3.62
C GLY A 195 -3.54 20.21 4.27
N VAL A 196 -2.48 19.39 4.33
CA VAL A 196 -1.15 19.80 4.82
C VAL A 196 -0.42 20.66 3.79
N ILE A 197 -0.40 20.27 2.51
CA ILE A 197 0.37 20.96 1.45
C ILE A 197 -0.11 22.39 1.22
N TYR A 198 -1.40 22.67 1.40
CA TYR A 198 -1.95 24.02 1.23
C TYR A 198 -1.73 24.96 2.44
N THR A 199 -1.02 24.50 3.48
CA THR A 199 -0.59 25.38 4.58
C THR A 199 0.69 26.13 4.22
N ASP A 200 0.94 27.27 4.88
CA ASP A 200 2.17 28.06 4.68
C ASP A 200 3.44 27.29 4.99
N VAL A 201 3.37 26.35 5.95
CA VAL A 201 4.48 25.45 6.30
C VAL A 201 4.61 24.34 5.26
N GLY A 202 3.49 23.80 4.79
CA GLY A 202 3.49 22.63 3.92
C GLY A 202 3.91 22.90 2.48
N LYS A 203 3.64 24.10 1.96
CA LYS A 203 3.95 24.44 0.56
C LYS A 203 5.44 24.35 0.22
N ASN A 204 6.32 24.49 1.22
CA ASN A 204 7.78 24.53 1.08
C ASN A 204 8.49 23.25 1.59
N TYR A 205 7.75 22.17 1.86
CA TYR A 205 8.34 20.95 2.41
C TYR A 205 8.27 19.79 1.42
N ASP A 206 9.43 19.40 0.87
CA ASP A 206 9.59 18.39 -0.19
C ASP A 206 8.93 17.05 0.18
N LYS A 207 9.08 16.61 1.43
CA LYS A 207 8.56 15.33 1.92
C LYS A 207 7.04 15.20 1.74
N PHE A 208 6.28 16.29 1.86
CA PHE A 208 4.82 16.24 1.74
C PHE A 208 4.38 15.93 0.31
N TYR A 209 5.08 16.50 -0.68
CA TYR A 209 4.86 16.20 -2.10
C TYR A 209 5.25 14.76 -2.44
N ALA A 210 6.36 14.25 -1.88
CA ALA A 210 6.76 12.86 -2.04
C ALA A 210 5.71 11.89 -1.50
N THR A 211 5.19 12.12 -0.28
CA THR A 211 4.12 11.31 0.32
C THR A 211 2.84 11.36 -0.52
N ARG A 212 2.43 12.54 -0.98
CA ARG A 212 1.27 12.70 -1.87
C ARG A 212 1.45 11.92 -3.17
N GLY A 213 2.63 11.99 -3.79
CA GLY A 213 2.92 11.27 -5.01
C GLY A 213 2.82 9.76 -4.86
N ARG A 214 3.35 9.20 -3.75
CA ARG A 214 3.21 7.77 -3.41
C ARG A 214 1.74 7.35 -3.28
N LEU A 215 0.91 8.14 -2.59
CA LEU A 215 -0.53 7.86 -2.45
C LEU A 215 -1.27 7.92 -3.80
N LEU A 216 -0.92 8.86 -4.67
CA LEU A 216 -1.49 8.96 -6.02
C LEU A 216 -1.15 7.73 -6.86
N VAL A 217 0.10 7.27 -6.83
CA VAL A 217 0.53 6.02 -7.49
C VAL A 217 -0.28 4.83 -6.99
N LEU A 218 -0.44 4.67 -5.67
CA LEU A 218 -1.21 3.57 -5.08
C LEU A 218 -2.68 3.57 -5.52
N LEU A 219 -3.25 4.75 -5.76
CA LEU A 219 -4.60 4.96 -6.28
C LEU A 219 -4.71 4.77 -7.81
N GLY A 220 -3.61 4.43 -8.50
CA GLY A 220 -3.58 4.25 -9.96
C GLY A 220 -3.44 5.54 -10.76
N ARG A 221 -3.25 6.69 -10.09
CA ARG A 221 -3.02 8.00 -10.72
C ARG A 221 -1.52 8.19 -10.97
N TYR A 222 -0.93 7.31 -11.78
CA TYR A 222 0.52 7.16 -11.89
C TYR A 222 1.22 8.43 -12.36
N ASP A 223 0.72 9.06 -13.44
CA ASP A 223 1.40 10.22 -14.04
C ASP A 223 1.37 11.43 -13.09
N GLU A 224 0.26 11.63 -12.36
CA GLU A 224 0.16 12.65 -11.32
C GLU A 224 1.07 12.33 -10.13
N GLY A 225 1.13 11.05 -9.72
CA GLY A 225 1.97 10.63 -8.62
C GLY A 225 3.46 10.79 -8.93
N GLU A 226 3.88 10.43 -10.14
CA GLU A 226 5.24 10.63 -10.63
C GLU A 226 5.62 12.12 -10.66
N TYR A 227 4.72 12.97 -11.17
CA TYR A 227 4.92 14.42 -11.18
C TYR A 227 5.20 14.98 -9.79
N GLU A 228 4.43 14.57 -8.78
CA GLU A 228 4.62 15.06 -7.40
C GLU A 228 5.92 14.56 -6.76
N ILE A 229 6.35 13.32 -7.04
CA ILE A 229 7.63 12.82 -6.55
C ILE A 229 8.80 13.57 -7.22
N ARG A 230 8.70 13.85 -8.53
CA ARG A 230 9.69 14.68 -9.25
C ARG A 230 9.71 16.11 -8.74
N ARG A 231 8.55 16.67 -8.40
CA ARG A 231 8.45 17.97 -7.75
C ARG A 231 9.17 17.96 -6.40
N ALA A 232 8.94 16.95 -5.56
CA ALA A 232 9.66 16.79 -4.30
C ALA A 232 11.19 16.76 -4.51
N LEU A 233 11.68 16.00 -5.49
CA LEU A 233 13.10 15.96 -5.87
C LEU A 233 13.64 17.35 -6.25
N SER A 234 12.90 18.11 -7.06
CA SER A 234 13.32 19.47 -7.49
C SER A 234 13.43 20.48 -6.34
N MET A 235 12.76 20.22 -5.21
CA MET A 235 12.79 21.07 -4.02
C MET A 235 13.96 20.74 -3.08
N VAL A 236 14.63 19.60 -3.27
CA VAL A 236 15.76 19.20 -2.43
C VAL A 236 16.98 20.06 -2.78
N ASN A 237 17.51 20.81 -1.82
CA ASN A 237 18.73 21.59 -2.02
C ASN A 237 19.95 20.65 -2.11
N VAL A 238 20.65 20.64 -3.24
CA VAL A 238 21.72 19.67 -3.53
C VAL A 238 23.00 19.91 -2.71
N ASN A 239 23.12 21.05 -2.01
CA ASN A 239 24.34 21.47 -1.33
C ASN A 239 24.51 20.96 0.12
N ASP A 240 23.63 20.08 0.62
CA ASP A 240 23.65 19.57 2.00
C ASP A 240 23.77 18.03 1.98
N ALA A 241 24.74 17.48 2.72
CA ALA A 241 25.00 16.04 2.75
C ALA A 241 23.82 15.23 3.31
N GLU A 242 22.98 15.80 4.20
CA GLU A 242 21.74 15.16 4.65
C GLU A 242 20.70 15.03 3.51
N ASN A 243 20.85 15.81 2.43
CA ASN A 243 19.91 15.84 1.31
C ASN A 243 20.18 14.75 0.27
N THR A 244 21.42 14.22 0.17
CA THR A 244 21.73 13.06 -0.68
C THR A 244 20.88 11.84 -0.32
N SER A 245 20.69 11.59 0.98
CA SER A 245 19.85 10.49 1.45
C SER A 245 18.38 10.67 1.08
N ARG A 246 17.88 11.91 1.03
CA ARG A 246 16.50 12.22 0.60
C ARG A 246 16.34 12.05 -0.91
N THR A 247 17.32 12.48 -1.70
CA THR A 247 17.34 12.27 -3.15
C THR A 247 17.23 10.78 -3.48
N ILE A 248 18.10 9.95 -2.90
CA ILE A 248 18.07 8.48 -3.09
C ILE A 248 16.71 7.91 -2.69
N LEU A 249 16.15 8.37 -1.56
CA LEU A 249 14.84 7.92 -1.10
C LEU A 249 13.73 8.26 -2.10
N TYR A 250 13.69 9.48 -2.64
CA TYR A 250 12.64 9.87 -3.58
C TYR A 250 12.81 9.21 -4.95
N GLU A 251 14.04 9.00 -5.40
CA GLU A 251 14.32 8.17 -6.59
C GLU A 251 13.82 6.74 -6.40
N SER A 252 14.00 6.16 -5.21
CA SER A 252 13.46 4.84 -4.89
C SER A 252 11.94 4.79 -4.97
N TYR A 253 11.24 5.87 -4.62
CA TYR A 253 9.78 5.97 -4.78
C TYR A 253 9.34 6.00 -6.24
N LEU A 254 10.10 6.62 -7.15
CA LEU A 254 9.84 6.57 -8.59
C LEU A 254 9.99 5.14 -9.15
N ILE A 255 11.05 4.45 -8.75
CA ILE A 255 11.28 3.05 -9.14
C ILE A 255 10.14 2.19 -8.63
N GLN A 256 9.78 2.33 -7.36
CA GLN A 256 8.68 1.60 -6.74
C GLN A 256 7.34 1.89 -7.43
N GLY A 257 7.06 3.14 -7.79
CA GLY A 257 5.84 3.49 -8.51
C GLY A 257 5.76 2.87 -9.91
N THR A 258 6.91 2.72 -10.59
CA THR A 258 6.98 1.96 -11.85
C THR A 258 6.64 0.49 -11.63
N SER A 259 7.19 -0.13 -10.59
CA SER A 259 6.88 -1.53 -10.23
C SER A 259 5.40 -1.73 -9.89
N ILE A 260 4.77 -0.78 -9.17
CA ILE A 260 3.34 -0.82 -8.85
C ILE A 260 2.49 -0.73 -10.12
N ARG A 261 2.82 0.18 -11.03
CA ARG A 261 2.15 0.31 -12.33
C ARG A 261 2.25 -0.99 -13.15
N GLN A 262 3.41 -1.63 -13.16
CA GLN A 262 3.62 -2.90 -13.84
C GLN A 262 2.82 -4.05 -13.19
N PHE A 263 2.75 -4.09 -11.86
CA PHE A 263 1.93 -5.06 -11.13
C PHE A 263 0.45 -4.94 -11.49
N ASP A 264 -0.08 -3.71 -11.50
CA ASP A 264 -1.48 -3.45 -11.87
C ASP A 264 -1.76 -3.85 -13.33
N LEU A 265 -0.89 -3.47 -14.27
CA LEU A 265 -0.98 -3.87 -15.68
C LEU A 265 -0.90 -5.39 -15.88
N HIS A 266 -0.05 -6.08 -15.11
CA HIS A 266 0.06 -7.53 -15.16
C HIS A 266 -1.23 -8.19 -14.67
N ASN A 267 -1.81 -7.70 -13.58
CA ASN A 267 -3.08 -8.20 -13.06
C ASN A 267 -4.25 -7.99 -14.03
N GLU A 268 -4.29 -6.85 -14.73
CA GLU A 268 -5.27 -6.61 -15.79
C GLU A 268 -5.11 -7.60 -16.94
N LYS A 269 -3.89 -7.75 -17.47
CA LYS A 269 -3.59 -8.73 -18.54
C LYS A 269 -3.88 -10.16 -18.12
N TYR A 270 -3.59 -10.53 -16.87
CA TYR A 270 -3.87 -11.86 -16.36
C TYR A 270 -5.39 -12.14 -16.36
N LYS A 271 -6.21 -11.19 -15.91
CA LYS A 271 -7.67 -11.31 -15.96
C LYS A 271 -8.20 -11.42 -17.39
N GLU A 272 -7.59 -10.73 -18.35
CA GLU A 272 -7.92 -10.87 -19.78
C GLU A 272 -7.54 -12.25 -20.32
N LEU A 273 -6.33 -12.74 -20.00
CA LEU A 273 -5.88 -14.08 -20.37
C LEU A 273 -6.77 -15.16 -19.77
N GLU A 274 -7.23 -14.99 -18.54
CA GLU A 274 -8.18 -15.91 -17.91
C GLU A 274 -9.52 -15.95 -18.66
N LYS A 275 -10.05 -14.80 -19.07
CA LYS A 275 -11.25 -14.74 -19.93
C LYS A 275 -11.02 -15.45 -21.26
N ILE A 276 -9.87 -15.25 -21.91
CA ILE A 276 -9.51 -15.91 -23.17
C ILE A 276 -9.39 -17.43 -22.96
N LYS A 277 -8.71 -17.87 -21.90
CA LYS A 277 -8.56 -19.29 -21.54
C LYS A 277 -9.94 -19.95 -21.34
N VAL A 278 -10.83 -19.31 -20.59
CA VAL A 278 -12.21 -19.79 -20.39
C VAL A 278 -12.95 -19.89 -21.73
N ASN A 279 -12.80 -18.92 -22.63
CA ASN A 279 -13.41 -18.97 -23.96
C ASN A 279 -12.84 -20.10 -24.83
N ASN A 280 -11.53 -20.33 -24.79
CA ASN A 280 -10.90 -21.44 -25.52
C ASN A 280 -11.37 -22.81 -25.01
N PHE A 281 -11.49 -22.99 -23.68
CA PHE A 281 -12.07 -24.21 -23.12
C PHE A 281 -13.50 -24.46 -23.58
N LYS A 282 -14.32 -23.40 -23.73
CA LYS A 282 -15.67 -23.53 -24.30
C LYS A 282 -15.66 -24.02 -25.74
N ILE A 283 -14.76 -23.48 -26.58
CA ILE A 283 -14.61 -23.92 -27.98
C ILE A 283 -14.17 -25.39 -28.04
N ILE A 284 -13.21 -25.78 -27.20
CA ILE A 284 -12.74 -27.17 -27.14
C ILE A 284 -13.88 -28.10 -26.74
N ALA A 285 -14.63 -27.77 -25.68
CA ALA A 285 -15.78 -28.57 -25.25
C ALA A 285 -16.81 -28.74 -26.39
N LEU A 286 -17.13 -27.66 -27.09
CA LEU A 286 -18.02 -27.67 -28.26
C LEU A 286 -17.49 -28.59 -29.37
N MET A 287 -16.20 -28.50 -29.72
CA MET A 287 -15.59 -29.33 -30.77
C MET A 287 -15.53 -30.81 -30.36
N THR A 288 -15.22 -31.11 -29.09
CA THR A 288 -15.24 -32.48 -28.57
C THR A 288 -16.65 -33.07 -28.59
N THR A 289 -17.68 -32.30 -28.24
CA THR A 289 -19.08 -32.74 -28.33
C THR A 289 -19.48 -33.02 -29.78
N LEU A 290 -19.12 -32.14 -30.73
CA LEU A 290 -19.39 -32.35 -32.16
C LEU A 290 -18.67 -33.59 -32.71
N LEU A 291 -17.39 -33.79 -32.36
CA LEU A 291 -16.63 -34.96 -32.77
C LEU A 291 -17.20 -36.26 -32.18
N GLY A 292 -17.56 -36.25 -30.89
CA GLY A 292 -18.22 -37.39 -30.24
C GLY A 292 -19.55 -37.73 -30.90
N PHE A 293 -20.33 -36.72 -31.27
CA PHE A 293 -21.57 -36.88 -32.00
C PHE A 293 -21.36 -37.47 -33.40
N LEU A 294 -20.36 -36.98 -34.15
CA LEU A 294 -20.01 -37.51 -35.47
C LEU A 294 -19.51 -38.96 -35.42
N LEU A 295 -18.62 -39.29 -34.49
CA LEU A 295 -18.16 -40.67 -34.30
C LEU A 295 -19.30 -41.61 -33.91
N GLY A 296 -20.21 -41.13 -33.05
CA GLY A 296 -21.44 -41.84 -32.69
C GLY A 296 -22.31 -42.14 -33.91
N SER A 297 -22.54 -41.16 -34.80
CA SER A 297 -23.28 -41.41 -36.06
C SER A 297 -22.65 -42.48 -36.92
N ILE A 298 -21.34 -42.37 -37.16
CA ILE A 298 -20.65 -43.25 -38.11
C ILE A 298 -20.83 -44.70 -37.68
N ASN A 299 -20.72 -44.98 -36.38
CA ASN A 299 -20.89 -46.31 -35.82
C ASN A 299 -22.33 -46.83 -35.91
N ILE A 300 -23.33 -45.95 -35.77
CA ILE A 300 -24.75 -46.33 -35.93
C ILE A 300 -25.04 -46.63 -37.40
N PHE A 301 -24.64 -45.75 -38.32
CA PHE A 301 -24.92 -45.91 -39.75
C PHE A 301 -24.18 -47.07 -40.40
N SER A 302 -22.97 -47.42 -39.94
CA SER A 302 -22.23 -48.58 -40.45
C SER A 302 -22.86 -49.92 -40.07
N SER A 303 -23.74 -49.95 -39.06
CA SER A 303 -24.40 -51.17 -38.57
C SER A 303 -25.74 -51.49 -39.24
N VAL A 304 -26.26 -50.60 -40.09
CA VAL A 304 -27.61 -50.72 -40.67
C VAL A 304 -27.54 -51.09 -42.15
N ASN A 305 -28.09 -52.25 -42.49
CA ASN A 305 -28.12 -52.77 -43.87
C ASN A 305 -29.41 -52.44 -44.64
N ASN A 306 -30.47 -51.96 -43.96
CA ASN A 306 -31.76 -51.65 -44.60
C ASN A 306 -31.80 -50.18 -45.08
N PRO A 307 -31.94 -49.91 -46.39
CA PRO A 307 -31.93 -48.54 -46.94
C PRO A 307 -33.02 -47.63 -46.37
N PHE A 308 -34.20 -48.18 -46.07
CA PHE A 308 -35.31 -47.43 -45.52
C PHE A 308 -35.09 -47.07 -44.05
N LEU A 309 -34.59 -48.04 -43.26
CA LEU A 309 -34.21 -47.80 -41.86
C LEU A 309 -33.07 -46.78 -41.77
N MET A 310 -32.10 -46.85 -42.69
CA MET A 310 -30.99 -45.91 -42.80
C MET A 310 -31.48 -44.48 -43.09
N GLY A 311 -32.44 -44.32 -44.01
CA GLY A 311 -33.09 -43.03 -44.28
C GLY A 311 -33.81 -42.44 -43.07
N MET A 312 -34.53 -43.26 -42.30
CA MET A 312 -35.23 -42.80 -41.10
C MET A 312 -34.26 -42.45 -39.96
N LEU A 313 -33.18 -43.20 -39.80
CA LEU A 313 -32.10 -42.88 -38.85
C LEU A 313 -31.36 -41.60 -39.24
N LEU A 314 -31.16 -41.32 -40.53
CA LEU A 314 -30.58 -40.05 -41.01
C LEU A 314 -31.47 -38.86 -40.62
N ILE A 315 -32.79 -38.97 -40.77
CA ILE A 315 -33.72 -37.91 -40.38
C ILE A 315 -33.72 -37.72 -38.85
N ALA A 316 -33.72 -38.81 -38.07
CA ALA A 316 -33.57 -38.74 -36.62
C ALA A 316 -32.24 -38.09 -36.19
N PHE A 317 -31.17 -38.37 -36.93
CA PHE A 317 -29.84 -37.81 -36.70
C PHE A 317 -29.79 -36.30 -37.02
N CYS A 318 -30.44 -35.85 -38.09
CA CYS A 318 -30.61 -34.43 -38.38
C CYS A 318 -31.39 -33.72 -37.26
N GLY A 319 -32.43 -34.37 -36.71
CA GLY A 319 -33.16 -33.87 -35.54
C GLY A 319 -32.26 -33.72 -34.30
N LEU A 320 -31.47 -34.75 -33.97
CA LEU A 320 -30.49 -34.71 -32.88
C LEU A 320 -29.42 -33.62 -33.08
N LEU A 321 -28.92 -33.44 -34.31
CA LEU A 321 -27.92 -32.43 -34.63
C LEU A 321 -28.50 -31.01 -34.44
N LEU A 322 -29.75 -30.78 -34.83
CA LEU A 322 -30.45 -29.51 -34.58
C LEU A 322 -30.68 -29.25 -33.09
N ILE A 323 -31.01 -30.29 -32.31
CA ILE A 323 -31.10 -30.17 -30.84
C ILE A 323 -29.73 -29.85 -30.25
N LEU A 324 -28.66 -30.50 -30.71
CA LEU A 324 -27.29 -30.25 -30.25
C LEU A 324 -26.85 -28.83 -30.58
N CYS A 325 -27.00 -28.40 -31.83
CA CYS A 325 -26.71 -27.02 -32.26
C CYS A 325 -27.58 -26.00 -31.51
N GLY A 326 -28.87 -26.28 -31.32
CA GLY A 326 -29.79 -25.41 -30.59
C GLY A 326 -29.42 -25.27 -29.12
N THR A 327 -29.07 -26.36 -28.43
CA THR A 327 -28.63 -26.33 -27.02
C THR A 327 -27.28 -25.64 -26.85
N ILE A 328 -26.35 -25.84 -27.79
CA ILE A 328 -25.07 -25.14 -27.83
C ILE A 328 -25.27 -23.64 -28.04
N LEU A 329 -26.04 -23.23 -29.05
CA LEU A 329 -26.30 -21.81 -29.36
C LEU A 329 -27.05 -21.12 -28.22
N PHE A 330 -28.07 -21.78 -27.67
CA PHE A 330 -28.83 -21.27 -26.53
C PHE A 330 -27.95 -21.16 -25.27
N GLY A 331 -27.13 -22.18 -24.99
CA GLY A 331 -26.19 -22.19 -23.86
C GLY A 331 -25.14 -21.09 -23.98
N LEU A 332 -24.52 -20.93 -25.16
CA LEU A 332 -23.61 -19.83 -25.45
C LEU A 332 -24.33 -18.48 -25.32
N GLY A 333 -25.55 -18.35 -25.82
CA GLY A 333 -26.34 -17.13 -25.75
C GLY A 333 -26.85 -16.73 -24.36
N LEU A 334 -26.87 -17.66 -23.40
CA LEU A 334 -27.08 -17.36 -21.98
C LEU A 334 -25.79 -16.91 -21.29
N MET A 335 -24.63 -17.41 -21.73
CA MET A 335 -23.33 -17.06 -21.14
C MET A 335 -22.77 -15.73 -21.65
N PHE A 336 -23.11 -15.31 -22.87
CA PHE A 336 -22.73 -13.99 -23.39
C PHE A 336 -23.80 -12.94 -23.05
N LYS A 337 -23.45 -11.99 -22.18
CA LYS A 337 -24.36 -10.97 -21.62
C LYS A 337 -24.93 -9.99 -22.66
N ASP A 338 -24.38 -9.99 -23.87
CA ASP A 338 -24.72 -9.05 -24.97
C ASP A 338 -25.80 -9.54 -25.94
N ASN A 339 -26.42 -10.70 -25.70
CA ASN A 339 -27.41 -11.21 -26.64
C ASN A 339 -28.77 -10.48 -26.52
N LYS A 340 -29.06 -9.63 -27.53
CA LYS A 340 -30.38 -9.03 -27.77
C LYS A 340 -31.46 -10.12 -27.72
N LYS A 341 -32.62 -9.84 -27.09
CA LYS A 341 -33.76 -10.78 -26.93
C LYS A 341 -34.14 -11.55 -28.22
N LYS A 342 -33.92 -10.94 -29.40
CA LYS A 342 -34.19 -11.56 -30.71
C LYS A 342 -33.36 -12.82 -30.99
N TYR A 343 -32.09 -12.89 -30.56
CA TYR A 343 -31.23 -14.05 -30.81
C TYR A 343 -31.64 -15.27 -29.99
N LYS A 344 -32.03 -15.06 -28.72
CA LYS A 344 -32.57 -16.15 -27.87
C LYS A 344 -33.84 -16.79 -28.45
N LEU A 345 -34.64 -16.01 -29.18
CA LEU A 345 -35.84 -16.52 -29.86
C LEU A 345 -35.47 -17.43 -31.04
N TYR A 346 -34.47 -17.05 -31.84
CA TYR A 346 -33.97 -17.90 -32.92
C TYR A 346 -33.36 -19.21 -32.40
N ASP A 347 -32.56 -19.13 -31.32
CA ASP A 347 -31.96 -20.32 -30.69
C ASP A 347 -33.03 -21.31 -30.21
N LEU A 348 -34.11 -20.79 -29.62
CA LEU A 348 -35.25 -21.60 -29.17
C LEU A 348 -36.01 -22.24 -30.34
N ILE A 349 -36.21 -21.50 -31.44
CA ILE A 349 -36.86 -22.03 -32.64
C ILE A 349 -36.06 -23.21 -33.23
N VAL A 350 -34.74 -23.09 -33.30
CA VAL A 350 -33.85 -24.17 -33.78
C VAL A 350 -33.99 -25.41 -32.90
N LEU A 351 -33.96 -25.24 -31.57
CA LEU A 351 -34.12 -26.35 -30.63
C LEU A 351 -35.48 -27.04 -30.77
N VAL A 352 -36.57 -26.28 -30.80
CA VAL A 352 -37.94 -26.81 -30.96
C VAL A 352 -38.10 -27.53 -32.30
N SER A 353 -37.55 -26.99 -33.38
CA SER A 353 -37.59 -27.64 -34.69
C SER A 353 -36.89 -29.01 -34.70
N GLY A 354 -35.74 -29.12 -34.02
CA GLY A 354 -35.02 -30.38 -33.87
C GLY A 354 -35.81 -31.43 -33.09
N VAL A 355 -36.49 -31.02 -32.01
CA VAL A 355 -37.37 -31.90 -31.21
C VAL A 355 -38.54 -32.41 -32.05
N ILE A 356 -39.17 -31.55 -32.86
CA ILE A 356 -40.28 -31.94 -33.75
C ILE A 356 -39.81 -32.97 -34.78
N ILE A 357 -38.68 -32.71 -35.45
CA ILE A 357 -38.12 -33.63 -36.46
C ILE A 357 -37.78 -34.99 -35.84
N LEU A 358 -37.21 -35.00 -34.62
CA LEU A 358 -36.91 -36.22 -33.89
C LEU A 358 -38.18 -37.00 -33.48
N ALA A 359 -39.22 -36.30 -33.02
CA ALA A 359 -40.48 -36.93 -32.66
C ALA A 359 -41.15 -37.59 -33.87
N ILE A 360 -41.17 -36.89 -35.02
CA ILE A 360 -41.74 -37.43 -36.27
C ILE A 360 -40.96 -38.67 -36.74
N SER A 361 -39.62 -38.63 -36.71
CA SER A 361 -38.81 -39.77 -37.15
C SER A 361 -38.99 -40.99 -36.24
N LEU A 362 -39.08 -40.80 -34.92
CA LEU A 362 -39.34 -41.88 -33.96
C LEU A 362 -40.74 -42.48 -34.12
N ILE A 363 -41.77 -41.66 -34.38
CA ILE A 363 -43.13 -42.14 -34.67
C ILE A 363 -43.11 -42.97 -35.96
N CYS A 364 -42.49 -42.48 -37.03
CA CYS A 364 -42.35 -43.24 -38.27
C CYS A 364 -41.60 -44.57 -38.05
N LEU A 365 -40.50 -44.57 -37.29
CA LEU A 365 -39.76 -45.79 -36.92
C LEU A 365 -40.61 -46.79 -36.15
N SER A 366 -41.51 -46.32 -35.28
CA SER A 366 -42.40 -47.20 -34.50
C SER A 366 -43.48 -47.90 -35.35
N VAL A 367 -43.84 -47.32 -36.49
CA VAL A 367 -44.82 -47.86 -37.44
C VAL A 367 -44.19 -48.93 -38.36
N ILE A 368 -42.86 -48.96 -38.46
CA ILE A 368 -42.09 -49.85 -39.36
C ILE A 368 -41.66 -51.16 -38.65
N LYS A 369 -42.06 -51.35 -37.39
CA LYS A 369 -41.76 -52.57 -36.63
C LYS A 369 -42.41 -53.82 -37.20
#